data_AF-A0A7J8U626-F1
#
_entry.id   AF-A0A7J8U626-F1
#
_cell.length_a   1.000
_cell.length_b   1.000
_cell.length_c   1.000
_cell.angle_alpha   90.00
_cell.angle_beta   90.00
_cell.angle_gamma   90.00
#
_symmetry.space_group_name_H-M   'P 1'
#
loop_
_entity.id
_entity.type
_entity.pdbx_description
1 polymer ?
#
loop_
_entity_poly.entity_id
_entity_poly.type
_entity_poly.pdbx_seq_one_letter_code
_entity_poly.pdbx_strand_id
1 'polypeptide(L)'
;MSNAWNQTRQLKRLAIGPMTTPEYNEWWVRRINDNIPEASQENSQSIEEHLRVILSELEIIRQDFETRNAELEKKIEQMEEENMNLRLDIDVQKL
;
A
#
# COMPACT_ATOMS: atom_id res chain seq x y z
N MET A 1 17.67 2.12 -2.07
CA MET A 1 16.99 1.45 -0.93
C MET A 1 15.67 0.83 -1.40
N SER A 2 15.70 -0.26 -2.20
CA SER A 2 14.49 -0.80 -2.87
C SER A 2 14.15 -2.26 -2.50
N ASN A 3 14.90 -2.89 -1.58
CA ASN A 3 14.76 -4.33 -1.31
C ASN A 3 13.86 -4.69 -0.11
N ALA A 4 13.49 -3.71 0.73
CA ALA A 4 12.65 -3.97 1.91
C ALA A 4 11.17 -4.23 1.54
N TRP A 5 10.69 -3.67 0.42
CA TRP A 5 9.29 -3.80 0.00
C TRP A 5 8.94 -5.19 -0.55
N ASN A 6 9.92 -5.89 -1.11
CA ASN A 6 9.74 -7.24 -1.67
C ASN A 6 9.74 -8.36 -0.61
N GLN A 7 9.93 -8.03 0.68
CA GLN A 7 10.18 -9.03 1.72
C GLN A 7 8.92 -9.49 2.49
N THR A 8 7.78 -8.80 2.40
CA THR A 8 6.64 -9.03 3.32
C THR A 8 5.41 -9.71 2.69
N ARG A 9 5.54 -10.45 1.59
CA ARG A 9 4.40 -11.23 1.01
C ARG A 9 4.66 -12.70 0.72
N GLN A 10 5.70 -13.30 1.30
CA GLN A 10 5.87 -14.75 1.30
C GLN A 10 5.22 -15.34 2.56
N LEU A 11 3.90 -15.31 2.63
CA LEU A 11 3.15 -16.18 3.53
C LEU A 11 3.43 -17.62 3.06
N LYS A 12 4.23 -18.35 3.84
CA LYS A 12 4.50 -19.78 3.60
C LYS A 12 3.14 -20.48 3.50
N ARG A 13 2.75 -20.92 2.30
CA ARG A 13 1.68 -21.90 2.11
C ARG A 13 2.12 -23.18 2.81
N LEU A 14 1.82 -23.30 4.10
CA LEU A 14 1.71 -24.61 4.73
C LEU A 14 0.60 -25.33 3.97
N ALA A 15 0.93 -26.46 3.35
CA ALA A 15 -0.02 -27.31 2.65
C ALA A 15 -1.01 -27.87 3.67
N ILE A 16 -2.08 -27.11 3.93
CA ILE A 16 -3.29 -27.59 4.57
C ILE A 16 -3.93 -28.52 3.52
N GLY A 17 -4.09 -29.81 3.86
CA GLY A 17 -4.74 -30.80 2.99
C GLY A 17 -6.12 -30.32 2.51
N PRO A 18 -6.76 -31.02 1.56
CA PRO A 18 -8.02 -30.59 0.97
C PRO A 18 -9.07 -30.35 2.06
N MET A 19 -9.26 -29.09 2.42
CA MET A 19 -10.19 -28.63 3.46
C MET A 19 -11.59 -28.38 2.86
N THR A 20 -11.89 -29.05 1.76
CA THR A 20 -13.21 -29.10 1.17
C THR A 20 -13.74 -30.49 1.44
N THR A 21 -14.29 -30.69 2.63
CA THR A 21 -15.14 -31.84 2.86
C THR A 21 -16.32 -31.73 1.86
N PRO A 22 -16.85 -32.85 1.34
CA PRO A 22 -17.92 -32.84 0.31
C PRO A 22 -19.10 -31.93 0.67
N GLU A 23 -19.37 -31.78 1.97
CA GLU A 23 -20.41 -30.93 2.54
C GLU A 23 -20.18 -29.44 2.26
N TYR A 24 -18.92 -28.97 2.14
CA TYR A 24 -18.62 -27.59 1.76
C TYR A 24 -19.02 -27.30 0.31
N ASN A 25 -18.81 -28.26 -0.59
CA ASN A 25 -19.20 -28.11 -2.00
C ASN A 25 -20.72 -28.12 -2.16
N GLU A 26 -21.41 -29.01 -1.44
CA GLU A 26 -22.89 -29.01 -1.44
C GLU A 26 -23.47 -27.73 -0.82
N TRP A 27 -22.87 -27.24 0.26
CA TRP A 27 -23.23 -25.95 0.87
C TRP A 27 -23.01 -24.77 -0.09
N TRP A 28 -21.90 -24.78 -0.83
CA TRP A 28 -21.58 -23.75 -1.81
C TRP A 28 -22.53 -23.75 -3.01
N VAL A 29 -22.86 -24.93 -3.55
CA VAL A 29 -23.81 -25.09 -4.67
C VAL A 29 -25.22 -24.64 -4.27
N ARG A 30 -25.67 -24.92 -3.04
CA ARG A 30 -26.97 -24.43 -2.54
C ARG A 30 -27.01 -22.90 -2.42
N ARG A 31 -25.92 -22.26 -1.98
CA ARG A 31 -25.83 -20.79 -1.84
C ARG A 31 -25.92 -20.03 -3.17
N ILE A 32 -25.44 -20.61 -4.27
CA ILE A 32 -25.56 -19.99 -5.59
C ILE A 32 -27.02 -19.80 -6.02
N ASN A 33 -27.92 -20.72 -5.63
CA ASN A 33 -29.32 -20.67 -6.05
C ASN A 33 -30.22 -19.83 -5.13
N ASP A 34 -29.84 -19.62 -3.86
CA ASP A 34 -30.83 -19.17 -2.87
C ASP A 34 -30.79 -17.66 -2.52
N ASN A 35 -29.74 -16.88 -2.84
CA ASN A 35 -29.65 -15.48 -2.34
C ASN A 35 -28.84 -14.48 -3.19
N ILE A 36 -29.13 -14.32 -4.48
CA ILE A 36 -28.81 -13.04 -5.13
C ILE A 36 -30.13 -12.45 -5.60
N PRO A 37 -30.75 -11.55 -4.82
CA PRO A 37 -31.71 -10.61 -5.40
C PRO A 37 -30.95 -9.93 -6.53
N GLU A 38 -31.48 -10.05 -7.75
CA GLU A 38 -31.05 -9.26 -8.89
C GLU A 38 -30.88 -7.82 -8.41
N ALA A 39 -29.62 -7.36 -8.33
CA ALA A 39 -29.31 -6.10 -7.68
C ALA A 39 -30.07 -5.01 -8.43
N SER A 40 -31.04 -4.39 -7.74
CA SER A 40 -31.84 -3.30 -8.27
C SER A 40 -30.92 -2.31 -8.98
N GLN A 41 -31.14 -2.15 -10.27
CA GLN A 41 -30.34 -1.40 -11.23
C GLN A 41 -30.22 0.11 -10.92
N GLU A 42 -30.73 0.56 -9.78
CA GLU A 42 -30.73 1.96 -9.30
C GLU A 42 -29.41 2.40 -8.67
N ASN A 43 -28.54 1.47 -8.22
CA ASN A 43 -27.21 1.79 -7.66
C ASN A 43 -26.06 1.23 -8.51
N SER A 44 -26.28 1.12 -9.82
CA SER A 44 -25.35 0.52 -10.78
C SER A 44 -24.22 1.47 -11.20
N GLN A 45 -23.51 2.09 -10.24
CA GLN A 45 -22.15 2.52 -10.55
C GLN A 45 -21.40 1.25 -10.94
N SER A 46 -20.90 1.22 -12.18
CA SER A 46 -20.21 0.04 -12.65
C SER A 46 -18.98 -0.19 -11.76
N ILE A 47 -18.60 -1.44 -11.54
CA ILE A 47 -17.37 -1.78 -10.78
C ILE A 47 -16.17 -0.98 -11.32
N GLU A 48 -16.16 -0.72 -12.63
CA GLU A 48 -15.18 0.12 -13.31
C GLU A 48 -15.16 1.57 -12.83
N GLU A 49 -16.30 2.22 -12.63
CA GLU A 49 -16.37 3.58 -12.07
C GLU A 49 -15.81 3.64 -10.65
N HIS A 50 -16.16 2.66 -9.81
CA HIS A 50 -15.65 2.60 -8.43
C HIS A 50 -14.13 2.37 -8.42
N LEU A 51 -13.62 1.48 -9.28
CA LEU A 51 -12.19 1.27 -9.43
C LEU A 51 -11.47 2.52 -9.96
N ARG A 52 -12.10 3.27 -10.88
CA ARG A 52 -11.53 4.50 -11.42
C ARG A 52 -11.39 5.58 -10.34
N VAL A 53 -12.38 5.71 -9.46
CA VAL A 53 -12.32 6.61 -8.30
C VAL A 53 -11.23 6.18 -7.32
N ILE A 54 -11.17 4.90 -6.94
CA ILE A 54 -10.13 4.38 -6.03
C ILE A 54 -8.72 4.60 -6.60
N LEU A 55 -8.51 4.34 -7.89
CA LEU A 55 -7.23 4.61 -8.55
C LEU A 55 -6.86 6.08 -8.50
N SER A 56 -7.83 6.99 -8.63
CA SER A 56 -7.59 8.44 -8.56
C SER A 56 -7.20 8.91 -7.16
N GLU A 57 -7.83 8.39 -6.11
CA GLU A 57 -7.46 8.71 -4.73
C GLU A 57 -6.06 8.19 -4.38
N LEU A 58 -5.72 6.97 -4.83
CA LEU A 58 -4.40 6.40 -4.64
C LEU A 58 -3.31 7.17 -5.40
N GLU A 59 -3.62 7.65 -6.60
CA GLU A 59 -2.72 8.48 -7.39
C GLU A 59 -2.41 9.81 -6.69
N ILE A 60 -3.42 10.45 -6.10
CA ILE A 60 -3.25 11.67 -5.30
C ILE A 60 -2.36 11.39 -4.08
N ILE A 61 -2.66 10.34 -3.32
CA ILE A 61 -1.87 9.96 -2.13
C ILE A 61 -0.41 9.65 -2.51
N ARG A 62 -0.19 8.99 -3.65
CA ARG A 62 1.16 8.71 -4.16
C ARG A 62 1.92 10.01 -4.43
N GLN A 63 1.29 10.94 -5.16
CA GLN A 63 1.94 12.21 -5.50
C GLN A 63 2.26 13.05 -4.27
N ASP A 64 1.36 13.08 -3.28
CA ASP A 64 1.59 13.77 -2.00
C ASP A 64 2.75 13.15 -1.24
N PHE A 65 2.85 11.81 -1.24
CA PHE A 65 3.94 11.10 -0.60
C PHE A 65 5.29 11.38 -1.26
N GLU A 66 5.35 11.35 -2.60
CA GLU A 66 6.55 11.69 -3.36
C GLU A 66 7.00 13.14 -3.08
N THR A 67 6.06 14.07 -3.03
CA THR A 67 6.34 15.48 -2.73
C THR A 67 6.94 15.65 -1.34
N ARG A 68 6.33 15.03 -0.32
CA ARG A 68 6.84 15.09 1.07
C ARG A 68 8.21 14.43 1.21
N ASN A 69 8.47 13.34 0.49
CA ASN A 69 9.80 12.72 0.49
C ASN A 69 10.86 13.66 -0.08
N ALA A 70 10.59 14.34 -1.19
CA ALA A 70 11.53 15.30 -1.78
C ALA A 70 11.82 16.48 -0.85
N GLU A 71 10.80 16.99 -0.15
CA GLU A 71 10.99 18.03 0.87
C GLU A 71 11.87 17.57 2.04
N LEU A 72 11.68 16.33 2.50
CA LEU A 72 12.48 15.74 3.57
C LEU A 72 13.93 15.51 3.14
N GLU A 73 14.16 15.01 1.93
CA GLU A 73 15.52 14.83 1.38
C GLU A 73 16.28 16.16 1.34
N LYS A 74 15.64 17.23 0.85
CA LYS A 74 16.24 18.57 0.83
C LYS A 74 16.57 19.07 2.24
N LYS A 75 15.70 18.82 3.22
CA LYS A 75 15.94 19.20 4.62
C LYS A 75 17.10 18.43 5.24
N ILE A 76 17.26 17.15 4.89
CA ILE A 76 18.40 16.33 5.32
C ILE A 76 19.70 16.91 4.76
N GLU A 77 19.75 17.19 3.45
CA GLU A 77 20.93 17.79 2.81
C GLU A 77 21.34 19.11 3.47
N GLN A 78 20.37 20.00 3.73
CA GLN A 78 20.63 21.26 4.43
C GLN A 78 21.23 21.03 5.84
N MET A 79 20.67 20.10 6.61
CA MET A 79 21.18 19.80 7.95
C MET A 79 22.59 19.18 7.91
N GLU A 80 22.89 18.37 6.90
CA GLU A 80 24.23 17.81 6.71
C GLU A 80 25.25 18.91 6.41
N GLU A 81 24.91 19.88 5.56
CA GLU A 81 25.75 21.05 5.29
C GLU A 81 25.97 21.92 6.53
N GLU A 82 24.90 22.26 7.25
CA GLU A 82 24.99 23.03 8.52
C GLU A 82 25.88 22.32 9.55
N ASN A 83 25.75 20.99 9.68
CA ASN A 83 26.58 20.20 10.59
C ASN A 83 28.06 20.18 10.17
N MET A 84 28.37 20.10 8.88
CA MET A 84 29.75 20.21 8.40
C MET A 84 30.36 21.58 8.72
N ASN A 85 29.61 22.66 8.49
CA ASN A 85 30.06 24.03 8.79
C ASN A 85 30.35 24.22 10.29
N LEU A 86 29.44 23.77 11.15
CA LEU A 86 29.64 23.83 12.60
C LEU A 86 30.88 23.05 13.06
N ARG A 87 31.17 21.91 12.42
CA ARG A 87 32.37 21.14 12.74
C ARG A 87 33.65 21.91 12.39
N LEU A 88 33.67 22.57 11.23
CA LEU A 88 34.78 23.42 10.82
C LEU A 88 34.98 24.60 11.79
N ASP A 89 33.90 25.26 12.21
CA ASP A 89 33.97 26.37 13.16
C ASP A 89 34.55 25.95 14.52
N ILE A 90 34.18 24.77 15.00
CA ILE A 90 34.75 24.19 16.24
C ILE A 90 36.25 23.94 16.09
N ASP A 91 36.70 23.42 14.95
CA ASP A 91 38.12 23.13 14.71
C ASP A 91 38.94 24.42 14.59
N VAL A 92 38.38 25.49 14.00
CA VAL A 92 39.01 26.83 13.97
C VAL A 92 39.13 27.43 15.37
N GLN A 93 38.12 27.29 16.23
CA GLN A 93 38.18 27.81 17.61
C GLN A 93 39.16 27.06 18.52
N LYS A 94 39.60 25.86 18.13
CA LYS A 94 40.56 25.04 18.88
C LYS A 94 42.02 25.28 18.48
N LEU A 95 42.28 26.03 17.41
CA LEU A 95 43.62 26.48 16.96
C LEU A 95 44.08 27.71 17.73
#